data_AF-A0A7J4JHW4-F1
#
_entry.id   AF-A0A7J4JHW4-F1
#
_cell.length_a   1.000
_cell.length_b   1.000
_cell.length_c   1.000
_cell.angle_alpha   90.00
_cell.angle_beta   90.00
_cell.angle_gamma   90.00
#
_symmetry.space_group_name_H-M   'P 1'
#
loop_
_entity.id
_entity.type
_entity.pdbx_description
1 polymer ?
#
loop_
_entity_poly.entity_id
_entity_poly.type
_entity_poly.pdbx_seq_one_letter_code
_entity_poly.pdbx_strand_id
1 'polypeptide(L)'
;MDEASEELVAELTKKQKKNLEKKRRQKEEQAVEQKKAGAEKLKKTALASLALVAGAFLVYFVAMAPKVEGPYTPGPVHWHSTLSMTACGQPIPLPRAPPGRMLGPEIRHLHDNDDKIHIEAQVQRKEDIMVEAFLADIGVAFNEKQLGNYGEGNQCPNGKAGKVAFTVNGKPSTEYEKYVMQDGDKIEIRFE
;
A
#
# COMPACT_ATOMS: atom_id res chain seq x y z
N MET A 1 -66.21 -16.90 -28.77
CA MET A 1 -66.62 -15.49 -28.85
C MET A 1 -68.06 -15.56 -29.26
N ASP A 2 -68.96 -15.25 -28.33
CA ASP A 2 -70.38 -15.53 -28.46
C ASP A 2 -71.03 -14.56 -29.46
N GLU A 3 -71.89 -15.10 -30.31
CA GLU A 3 -72.67 -14.43 -31.37
C GLU A 3 -73.51 -13.24 -30.82
N ALA A 4 -73.86 -13.30 -29.53
CA ALA A 4 -74.54 -12.22 -28.80
C ALA A 4 -73.67 -10.95 -28.61
N SER A 5 -72.35 -11.04 -28.75
CA SER A 5 -71.46 -9.89 -28.63
C SER A 5 -71.35 -9.06 -29.92
N GLU A 6 -71.68 -9.63 -31.08
CA GLU A 6 -71.67 -8.93 -32.37
C GLU A 6 -72.98 -8.13 -32.60
N GLU A 7 -74.13 -8.66 -32.16
CA GLU A 7 -75.43 -8.00 -32.32
C GLU A 7 -75.59 -6.76 -31.42
N LEU A 8 -74.98 -6.77 -30.23
CA LEU A 8 -74.99 -5.63 -29.29
C LEU A 8 -74.29 -4.37 -29.83
N VAL A 9 -73.42 -4.53 -30.83
CA VAL A 9 -72.65 -3.43 -31.45
C VAL A 9 -73.43 -2.74 -32.58
N ALA A 10 -74.49 -3.36 -33.09
CA ALA A 10 -75.26 -2.88 -34.24
C ALA A 10 -76.22 -1.71 -33.92
N GLU A 11 -76.63 -1.52 -32.66
CA GLU A 11 -77.68 -0.54 -32.29
C GLU A 11 -77.19 0.70 -31.50
N LEU A 12 -75.89 0.96 -31.48
CA LEU A 12 -75.37 2.19 -30.89
C LEU A 12 -75.71 3.42 -31.75
N THR A 13 -76.52 4.33 -31.21
CA THR A 13 -76.85 5.62 -31.85
C THR A 13 -75.55 6.40 -32.19
N LYS A 14 -75.55 7.18 -33.29
CA LYS A 14 -74.39 8.02 -33.71
C LYS A 14 -73.77 8.83 -32.56
N LYS A 15 -74.61 9.31 -31.63
CA LYS A 15 -74.20 10.08 -30.45
C LYS A 15 -73.43 9.23 -29.43
N GLN A 16 -73.83 7.98 -29.22
CA GLN A 16 -73.11 7.05 -28.33
C GLN A 16 -71.74 6.66 -28.92
N LYS A 17 -71.66 6.38 -30.24
CA LYS A 17 -70.37 6.10 -30.91
C LYS A 17 -69.37 7.26 -30.76
N LYS A 18 -69.82 8.50 -31.00
CA LYS A 18 -69.00 9.71 -30.83
C LYS A 18 -68.55 9.93 -29.37
N ASN A 19 -69.42 9.66 -28.40
CA ASN A 19 -69.05 9.73 -26.98
C ASN A 19 -68.05 8.64 -26.58
N LEU A 20 -68.17 7.44 -27.14
CA LEU A 20 -67.25 6.34 -26.90
C LEU A 20 -65.84 6.65 -27.44
N GLU A 21 -65.75 7.19 -28.66
CA GLU A 21 -64.47 7.65 -29.24
C GLU A 21 -63.83 8.78 -28.42
N LYS A 22 -64.62 9.76 -27.97
CA LYS A 22 -64.12 10.86 -27.13
C LYS A 22 -63.56 10.32 -25.80
N LYS A 23 -64.26 9.39 -25.15
CA LYS A 23 -63.76 8.71 -23.95
C LYS A 23 -62.49 7.90 -24.23
N ARG A 24 -62.39 7.26 -25.40
CA ARG A 24 -61.20 6.49 -25.78
C ARG A 24 -59.98 7.40 -25.99
N ARG A 25 -60.15 8.51 -26.72
CA ARG A 25 -59.11 9.55 -26.88
C ARG A 25 -58.66 10.13 -25.54
N GLN A 26 -59.60 10.46 -24.65
CA GLN A 26 -59.26 10.95 -23.30
C GLN A 26 -58.48 9.92 -22.48
N LYS A 27 -58.85 8.63 -22.56
CA LYS A 27 -58.09 7.55 -21.90
C LYS A 27 -56.70 7.35 -22.51
N GLU A 28 -56.57 7.46 -23.83
CA GLU A 28 -55.27 7.38 -24.54
C GLU A 28 -54.37 8.57 -24.14
N GLU A 29 -54.90 9.79 -24.11
CA GLU A 29 -54.18 10.99 -23.65
C GLU A 29 -53.74 10.87 -22.19
N GLN A 30 -54.63 10.44 -21.29
CA GLN A 30 -54.31 10.17 -19.89
C GLN A 30 -53.24 9.08 -19.73
N ALA A 31 -53.29 8.01 -20.54
CA ALA A 31 -52.29 6.95 -20.52
C ALA A 31 -50.92 7.44 -21.01
N VAL A 32 -50.88 8.34 -22.01
CA VAL A 32 -49.64 8.96 -22.50
C VAL A 32 -49.05 9.90 -21.44
N GLU A 33 -49.87 10.73 -20.78
CA GLU A 33 -49.41 11.60 -19.70
C GLU A 33 -48.90 10.81 -18.49
N GLN A 34 -49.62 9.74 -18.08
CA GLN A 34 -49.18 8.86 -17.00
C GLN A 34 -47.84 8.16 -17.33
N LYS A 35 -47.66 7.71 -18.58
CA LYS A 35 -46.37 7.15 -19.04
C LYS A 35 -45.24 8.17 -19.00
N LYS A 36 -45.48 9.41 -19.46
CA LYS A 36 -44.47 10.50 -19.41
C LYS A 36 -44.11 10.88 -17.97
N ALA A 37 -45.10 11.05 -17.10
CA ALA A 37 -44.88 11.37 -15.69
C ALA A 37 -44.14 10.24 -14.95
N GLY A 38 -44.46 8.98 -15.24
CA GLY A 38 -43.76 7.81 -14.73
C GLY A 38 -42.30 7.76 -15.17
N ALA A 39 -42.02 8.02 -16.45
CA ALA A 39 -40.67 8.07 -17.00
C ALA A 39 -39.83 9.21 -16.39
N GLU A 40 -40.41 10.40 -16.20
CA GLU A 40 -39.73 11.52 -15.54
C GLU A 40 -39.42 11.24 -14.07
N LYS A 41 -40.35 10.60 -13.35
CA LYS A 41 -40.11 10.19 -11.96
C LYS A 41 -39.00 9.15 -11.87
N LEU A 42 -38.98 8.16 -12.78
CA LEU A 42 -37.96 7.12 -12.85
C LEU A 42 -36.56 7.71 -13.15
N LYS A 43 -36.46 8.65 -14.09
CA LYS A 43 -35.19 9.36 -14.39
C LYS A 43 -34.66 10.09 -13.17
N LYS A 44 -35.52 10.83 -12.45
CA LYS A 44 -35.12 11.56 -11.24
C LYS A 44 -34.65 10.62 -10.14
N THR A 45 -35.32 9.49 -9.94
CA THR A 45 -34.90 8.49 -8.95
C THR A 45 -33.60 7.78 -9.36
N ALA A 46 -33.41 7.49 -10.65
CA ALA A 46 -32.17 6.90 -11.17
C ALA A 46 -30.98 7.85 -11.00
N LEU A 47 -31.16 9.15 -11.28
CA LEU A 47 -30.12 10.17 -11.05
C LEU A 47 -29.78 10.33 -9.57
N ALA A 48 -30.79 10.37 -8.69
CA ALA A 48 -30.57 10.49 -7.25
C ALA A 48 -29.84 9.27 -6.67
N SER A 49 -30.19 8.06 -7.12
CA SER A 49 -29.51 6.83 -6.70
C SER A 49 -28.08 6.77 -7.23
N LEU A 50 -27.84 7.16 -8.48
CA LEU A 50 -26.49 7.27 -9.04
C LEU A 50 -25.62 8.26 -8.24
N ALA A 51 -26.18 9.42 -7.90
CA ALA A 51 -25.48 10.43 -7.09
C ALA A 51 -25.13 9.91 -5.69
N LEU A 52 -26.04 9.15 -5.07
CA LEU A 52 -25.78 8.50 -3.77
C LEU A 52 -24.64 7.48 -3.86
N VAL A 53 -24.65 6.62 -4.89
CA VAL A 53 -23.60 5.62 -5.09
C VAL A 53 -22.26 6.30 -5.36
N ALA A 54 -22.23 7.31 -6.24
CA ALA A 54 -21.02 8.08 -6.52
C ALA A 54 -20.49 8.79 -5.26
N GLY A 55 -21.37 9.37 -4.44
CA GLY A 55 -21.01 10.00 -3.17
C GLY A 55 -20.44 8.99 -2.17
N ALA A 56 -21.07 7.83 -2.01
CA ALA A 56 -20.57 6.76 -1.15
C ALA A 56 -19.20 6.24 -1.63
N PHE A 57 -19.02 6.11 -2.94
CA PHE A 57 -17.76 5.67 -3.54
C PHE A 57 -16.64 6.71 -3.33
N LEU A 58 -16.95 8.01 -3.46
CA LEU A 58 -16.00 9.08 -3.18
C LEU A 58 -15.57 9.08 -1.71
N VAL A 59 -16.53 8.95 -0.78
CA VAL A 59 -16.23 8.87 0.66
C VAL A 59 -15.37 7.65 0.97
N TYR A 60 -15.69 6.50 0.38
CA TYR A 60 -14.87 5.29 0.52
C TYR A 60 -13.45 5.52 0.00
N PHE A 61 -13.30 6.13 -1.17
CA PHE A 61 -11.99 6.43 -1.76
C PHE A 61 -11.15 7.37 -0.88
N VAL A 62 -11.76 8.41 -0.32
CA VAL A 62 -11.07 9.36 0.58
C VAL A 62 -10.70 8.70 1.91
N ALA A 63 -11.59 7.89 2.48
CA ALA A 63 -11.34 7.18 3.73
C ALA A 63 -10.23 6.12 3.61
N MET A 64 -10.09 5.52 2.42
CA MET A 64 -9.06 4.53 2.10
C MET A 64 -7.80 5.13 1.49
N ALA A 65 -7.76 6.44 1.24
CA ALA A 65 -6.57 7.08 0.71
C ALA A 65 -5.40 6.88 1.71
N PRO A 66 -4.23 6.40 1.26
CA PRO A 66 -3.09 6.26 2.13
C PRO A 66 -2.73 7.63 2.70
N LYS A 67 -2.45 7.69 4.00
CA LYS A 67 -1.89 8.91 4.59
C LYS A 67 -0.54 9.15 3.92
N VAL A 68 -0.37 10.34 3.34
CA VAL A 68 0.95 10.78 2.90
C VAL A 68 1.74 11.10 4.16
N GLU A 69 2.52 10.13 4.61
CA GLU A 69 3.50 10.36 5.66
C GLU A 69 4.58 11.27 5.10
N GLY A 70 4.96 12.29 5.88
CA GLY A 70 6.09 13.15 5.54
C GLY A 70 7.42 12.36 5.59
N PRO A 71 8.54 13.01 5.24
CA PRO A 71 9.85 12.39 5.36
C PRO A 71 10.10 11.86 6.77
N TYR A 72 10.76 10.71 6.89
CA TYR A 72 11.09 10.10 8.17
C TYR A 72 11.93 11.03 9.06
N THR A 73 12.93 11.74 8.49
CA THR A 73 13.66 12.79 9.20
C THR A 73 13.08 14.18 8.88
N PRO A 74 13.00 15.09 9.88
CA PRO A 74 12.45 16.43 9.67
C PRO A 74 13.28 17.29 8.69
N GLY A 75 14.52 16.90 8.40
CA GLY A 75 15.42 17.54 7.44
C GLY A 75 16.61 16.64 7.10
N PRO A 76 17.59 17.17 6.36
CA PRO A 76 18.85 16.47 6.09
C PRO A 76 19.58 16.11 7.39
N VAL A 77 20.08 14.88 7.45
CA VAL A 77 20.91 14.41 8.55
C VAL A 77 22.31 14.10 8.04
N HIS A 78 23.28 14.10 8.96
CA HIS A 78 24.64 13.62 8.74
C HIS A 78 24.97 12.77 9.97
N TRP A 79 24.63 11.49 9.90
CA TRP A 79 24.82 10.56 11.01
C TRP A 79 25.95 9.59 10.72
N HIS A 80 26.65 9.21 11.78
CA HIS A 80 27.73 8.24 11.73
C HIS A 80 27.44 7.05 12.64
N SER A 81 27.48 5.84 12.10
CA SER A 81 27.46 4.62 12.91
C SER A 81 28.67 3.75 12.64
N THR A 82 29.01 2.90 13.61
CA THR A 82 30.10 1.92 13.49
C THR A 82 29.51 0.53 13.49
N LEU A 83 30.09 -0.36 12.67
CA LEU A 83 29.65 -1.74 12.53
C LEU A 83 30.84 -2.68 12.70
N SER A 84 30.68 -3.65 13.60
CA SER A 84 31.56 -4.81 13.69
C SER A 84 30.78 -6.09 13.45
N MET A 85 31.38 -6.99 12.67
CA MET A 85 30.80 -8.30 12.36
C MET A 85 31.80 -9.39 12.72
N THR A 86 31.32 -10.44 13.39
CA THR A 86 32.13 -11.62 13.69
C THR A 86 31.34 -12.89 13.41
N ALA A 87 32.04 -13.94 13.00
CA ALA A 87 31.49 -15.29 12.94
C ALA A 87 32.47 -16.28 13.54
N CYS A 88 31.97 -17.09 14.48
CA CYS A 88 32.74 -18.11 15.19
C CYS A 88 34.04 -17.56 15.81
N GLY A 89 33.96 -16.36 16.38
CA GLY A 89 35.09 -15.65 16.98
C GLY A 89 36.10 -15.03 15.99
N GLN A 90 35.84 -15.11 14.68
CA GLN A 90 36.67 -14.49 13.65
C GLN A 90 36.00 -13.20 13.12
N PRO A 91 36.76 -12.11 12.92
CA PRO A 91 36.21 -10.88 12.35
C PRO A 91 35.83 -11.08 10.89
N ILE A 92 34.66 -10.55 10.50
CA ILE A 92 34.26 -10.39 9.10
C ILE A 92 34.59 -8.95 8.72
N PRO A 93 35.61 -8.70 7.88
CA PRO A 93 36.00 -7.35 7.51
C PRO A 93 34.93 -6.71 6.63
N LEU A 94 34.70 -5.41 6.82
CA LEU A 94 33.94 -4.62 5.86
C LEU A 94 34.75 -4.46 4.56
N PRO A 95 34.09 -4.52 3.39
CA PRO A 95 34.73 -4.16 2.14
C PRO A 95 35.17 -2.68 2.20
N ARG A 96 36.35 -2.39 1.64
CA ARG A 96 36.83 -1.01 1.50
C ARG A 96 36.26 -0.38 0.25
N ALA A 97 35.83 0.89 0.36
CA ALA A 97 35.51 1.68 -0.81
C ALA A 97 36.78 1.91 -1.66
N PRO A 98 36.67 1.94 -3.00
CA PRO A 98 37.79 2.32 -3.85
C PRO A 98 38.26 3.75 -3.56
N PRO A 99 39.55 4.09 -3.79
CA PRO A 99 40.06 5.45 -3.54
C PRO A 99 39.23 6.54 -4.21
N GLY A 100 38.84 7.56 -3.43
CA GLY A 100 37.99 8.67 -3.88
C GLY A 100 36.56 8.28 -4.24
N ARG A 101 36.07 7.12 -3.78
CA ARG A 101 34.70 6.65 -4.01
C ARG A 101 34.01 6.30 -2.70
N MET A 102 32.70 6.15 -2.79
CA MET A 102 31.82 5.65 -1.75
C MET A 102 31.45 4.20 -2.03
N LEU A 103 31.18 3.42 -0.99
CA LEU A 103 30.55 2.11 -1.11
C LEU A 103 29.14 2.15 -0.52
N GLY A 104 28.14 1.99 -1.39
CA GLY A 104 26.73 2.19 -1.05
C GLY A 104 26.11 3.39 -1.79
N PRO A 105 24.79 3.59 -1.68
CA PRO A 105 24.08 4.74 -2.23
C PRO A 105 24.38 6.04 -1.45
N GLU A 106 24.09 7.20 -2.07
CA GLU A 106 24.36 8.52 -1.47
C GLU A 106 23.74 8.70 -0.08
N ILE A 107 22.52 8.19 0.14
CA ILE A 107 21.85 8.25 1.45
C ILE A 107 22.59 7.47 2.55
N ARG A 108 23.39 6.46 2.22
CA ARG A 108 23.93 5.47 3.14
C ARG A 108 25.18 4.80 2.55
N HIS A 109 26.37 5.14 3.05
CA HIS A 109 27.61 4.65 2.43
C HIS A 109 28.82 4.58 3.39
N LEU A 110 29.87 3.90 2.96
CA LEU A 110 31.23 4.00 3.52
C LEU A 110 32.09 4.92 2.67
N HIS A 111 33.03 5.63 3.29
CA HIS A 111 34.14 6.28 2.60
C HIS A 111 35.38 5.37 2.50
N ASP A 112 36.35 5.76 1.68
CA ASP A 112 37.61 5.03 1.48
C ASP A 112 38.60 5.18 2.64
N ASN A 113 38.38 6.20 3.48
CA ASN A 113 39.28 6.63 4.54
C ASN A 113 38.74 6.44 5.96
N ASP A 114 37.56 5.83 6.13
CA ASP A 114 37.03 5.47 7.44
C ASP A 114 36.21 4.16 7.45
N ASP A 115 35.96 3.67 8.65
CA ASP A 115 35.18 2.44 8.91
C ASP A 115 33.78 2.78 9.45
N LYS A 116 33.25 3.95 9.06
CA LYS A 116 31.95 4.45 9.54
C LYS A 116 30.92 4.38 8.43
N ILE A 117 29.71 3.99 8.81
CA ILE A 117 28.54 4.10 7.96
C ILE A 117 28.02 5.53 8.08
N HIS A 118 27.95 6.22 6.95
CA HIS A 118 27.47 7.59 6.84
C HIS A 118 26.02 7.58 6.36
N ILE A 119 25.17 8.40 6.97
CA ILE A 119 23.82 8.70 6.48
C ILE A 119 23.75 10.20 6.22
N GLU A 120 23.73 10.59 4.94
CA GLU A 120 23.93 11.99 4.51
C GLU A 120 22.79 12.51 3.62
N ALA A 121 21.54 12.38 4.06
CA ALA A 121 20.41 12.89 3.30
C ALA A 121 19.20 13.22 4.20
N GLN A 122 18.17 13.81 3.61
CA GLN A 122 16.85 13.77 4.22
C GLN A 122 16.22 12.41 3.97
N VAL A 123 16.07 11.62 5.04
CA VAL A 123 15.56 10.26 4.97
C VAL A 123 14.06 10.30 4.71
N GLN A 124 13.65 9.75 3.56
CA GLN A 124 12.23 9.68 3.19
C GLN A 124 11.53 8.55 3.93
N ARG A 125 12.15 7.37 3.99
CA ARG A 125 11.61 6.17 4.62
C ARG A 125 12.64 5.58 5.58
N LYS A 126 12.21 5.12 6.75
CA LYS A 126 13.12 4.51 7.74
C LYS A 126 13.83 3.26 7.21
N GLU A 127 13.20 2.56 6.27
CA GLU A 127 13.77 1.38 5.60
C GLU A 127 15.06 1.72 4.84
N ASP A 128 15.21 2.98 4.40
CA ASP A 128 16.40 3.45 3.70
C ASP A 128 17.61 3.67 4.64
N ILE A 129 17.47 3.46 5.95
CA ILE A 129 18.57 3.56 6.92
C ILE A 129 18.56 2.41 7.92
N MET A 130 17.91 1.29 7.55
CA MET A 130 18.02 0.05 8.31
C MET A 130 19.40 -0.59 8.16
N VAL A 131 19.84 -1.34 9.16
CA VAL A 131 21.12 -2.07 9.13
C VAL A 131 21.17 -3.05 7.96
N GLU A 132 20.09 -3.77 7.69
CA GLU A 132 20.03 -4.69 6.55
C GLU A 132 20.16 -3.97 5.22
N ALA A 133 19.56 -2.80 5.08
CA ALA A 133 19.66 -2.02 3.85
C ALA A 133 21.12 -1.67 3.53
N PHE A 134 21.92 -1.28 4.55
CA PHE A 134 23.36 -1.06 4.39
C PHE A 134 24.09 -2.35 3.98
N LEU A 135 23.86 -3.43 4.74
CA LEU A 135 24.54 -4.70 4.52
C LEU A 135 24.22 -5.29 3.15
N ALA A 136 22.99 -5.13 2.67
CA ALA A 136 22.57 -5.52 1.33
C ALA A 136 23.33 -4.77 0.23
N ASP A 137 23.57 -3.45 0.38
CA ASP A 137 24.34 -2.67 -0.61
C ASP A 137 25.78 -3.16 -0.76
N ILE A 138 26.36 -3.66 0.34
CA ILE A 138 27.72 -4.19 0.35
C ILE A 138 27.78 -5.71 0.16
N GLY A 139 26.65 -6.34 -0.19
CA GLY A 139 26.57 -7.77 -0.53
C GLY A 139 26.62 -8.72 0.67
N VAL A 140 26.27 -8.26 1.87
CA VAL A 140 26.21 -9.07 3.09
C VAL A 140 24.75 -9.34 3.44
N ALA A 141 24.33 -10.61 3.38
CA ALA A 141 23.01 -11.01 3.84
C ALA A 141 22.90 -10.87 5.36
N PHE A 142 21.83 -10.26 5.87
CA PHE A 142 21.63 -10.12 7.31
C PHE A 142 20.15 -10.22 7.70
N ASN A 143 19.86 -11.04 8.70
CA ASN A 143 18.60 -11.11 9.43
C ASN A 143 18.81 -11.85 10.78
N GLU A 144 17.74 -12.02 11.56
CA GLU A 144 17.75 -12.79 12.82
C GLU A 144 18.41 -14.19 12.72
N LYS A 145 18.47 -14.78 11.52
CA LYS A 145 18.93 -16.15 11.30
C LYS A 145 20.20 -16.26 10.46
N GLN A 146 20.67 -15.16 9.87
CA GLN A 146 21.77 -15.18 8.91
C GLN A 146 22.68 -13.95 9.02
N LEU A 147 23.99 -14.19 8.92
CA LEU A 147 25.03 -13.19 8.75
C LEU A 147 25.99 -13.65 7.63
N GLY A 148 25.92 -13.01 6.46
CA GLY A 148 26.66 -13.40 5.27
C GLY A 148 26.38 -14.86 4.88
N ASN A 149 27.43 -15.68 4.90
CA ASN A 149 27.35 -17.11 4.60
C ASN A 149 27.06 -17.99 5.83
N TYR A 150 26.86 -17.39 7.01
CA TYR A 150 26.56 -18.10 8.25
C TYR A 150 25.07 -17.99 8.56
N GLY A 151 24.36 -19.10 8.42
CA GLY A 151 22.93 -19.21 8.68
C GLY A 151 22.60 -20.24 9.75
N GLU A 152 21.33 -20.26 10.14
CA GLU A 152 20.76 -21.23 11.07
C GLU A 152 21.16 -22.67 10.70
N GLY A 153 21.79 -23.37 11.64
CA GLY A 153 22.27 -24.75 11.45
C GLY A 153 23.72 -24.87 10.98
N ASN A 154 24.38 -23.78 10.56
CA ASN A 154 25.83 -23.82 10.36
C ASN A 154 26.55 -24.00 11.71
N GLN A 155 27.56 -24.88 11.71
CA GLN A 155 28.37 -25.15 12.89
C GLN A 155 29.62 -24.28 12.89
N CYS A 156 29.94 -23.74 14.06
CA CYS A 156 31.26 -23.17 14.29
C CYS A 156 32.32 -24.26 14.43
N PRO A 157 33.63 -23.93 14.34
CA PRO A 157 34.72 -24.91 14.46
C PRO A 157 34.73 -25.73 15.77
N ASN A 158 34.01 -25.26 16.79
CA ASN A 158 33.79 -25.96 18.05
C ASN A 158 32.71 -27.07 17.97
N GLY A 159 32.12 -27.30 16.79
CA GLY A 159 31.07 -28.29 16.54
C GLY A 159 29.67 -27.90 17.00
N LYS A 160 29.48 -26.69 17.53
CA LYS A 160 28.16 -26.18 17.96
C LYS A 160 27.50 -25.39 16.84
N ALA A 161 26.18 -25.55 16.69
CA ALA A 161 25.40 -24.70 15.80
C ALA A 161 25.41 -23.25 16.32
N GLY A 162 25.81 -22.32 15.47
CA GLY A 162 25.85 -20.90 15.81
C GLY A 162 24.50 -20.22 15.66
N LYS A 163 24.35 -19.07 16.30
CA LYS A 163 23.18 -18.20 16.23
C LYS A 163 23.61 -16.75 16.01
N VAL A 164 22.78 -15.98 15.33
CA VAL A 164 23.00 -14.54 15.20
C VAL A 164 22.66 -13.87 16.53
N ALA A 165 23.60 -13.10 17.05
CA ALA A 165 23.43 -12.16 18.14
C ALA A 165 23.59 -10.75 17.61
N PHE A 166 22.70 -9.85 18.04
CA PHE A 166 22.68 -8.47 17.60
C PHE A 166 22.69 -7.54 18.80
N THR A 167 23.63 -6.60 18.83
CA THR A 167 23.70 -5.59 19.89
C THR A 167 23.90 -4.20 19.32
N VAL A 168 23.31 -3.22 20.00
CA VAL A 168 23.47 -1.80 19.69
C VAL A 168 23.91 -1.10 20.97
N ASN A 169 25.02 -0.39 20.91
CA ASN A 169 25.60 0.33 22.03
C ASN A 169 25.85 -0.58 23.25
N GLY A 170 26.30 -1.82 22.98
CA GLY A 170 26.59 -2.85 23.99
C GLY A 170 25.36 -3.50 24.62
N LYS A 171 24.14 -3.19 24.14
CA LYS A 171 22.90 -3.78 24.64
C LYS A 171 22.31 -4.74 23.61
N PRO A 172 21.84 -5.93 24.01
CA PRO A 172 21.12 -6.83 23.11
C PRO A 172 19.91 -6.14 22.47
N SER A 173 19.70 -6.37 21.17
CA SER A 173 18.55 -5.89 20.42
C SER A 173 17.90 -7.05 19.66
N THR A 174 16.57 -7.02 19.55
CA THR A 174 15.77 -8.00 18.80
C THR A 174 15.25 -7.43 17.49
N GLU A 175 15.72 -6.25 17.08
CA GLU A 175 15.27 -5.59 15.85
C GLU A 175 15.97 -6.13 14.59
N TYR A 176 17.19 -6.66 14.73
CA TYR A 176 17.98 -7.29 13.65
C TYR A 176 17.94 -6.48 12.34
N GLU A 177 17.44 -7.07 11.25
CA GLU A 177 17.37 -6.43 9.93
C GLU A 177 16.55 -5.15 9.91
N LYS A 178 15.63 -4.99 10.87
CA LYS A 178 14.70 -3.86 10.96
C LYS A 178 15.23 -2.70 11.79
N TYR A 179 16.41 -2.85 12.39
CA TYR A 179 17.00 -1.80 13.23
C TYR A 179 17.33 -0.57 12.40
N VAL A 180 16.76 0.58 12.78
CA VAL A 180 16.96 1.88 12.15
C VAL A 180 18.16 2.56 12.79
N MET A 181 19.26 2.70 12.04
CA MET A 181 20.51 3.27 12.54
C MET A 181 20.33 4.73 12.97
N GLN A 182 20.98 5.10 14.07
CA GLN A 182 21.03 6.46 14.63
C GLN A 182 22.47 6.98 14.65
N ASP A 183 22.61 8.29 14.88
CA ASP A 183 23.92 8.91 15.05
C ASP A 183 24.66 8.38 16.28
N GLY A 184 25.93 8.04 16.09
CA GLY A 184 26.82 7.54 17.13
C GLY A 184 26.65 6.06 17.48
N ASP A 185 25.77 5.32 16.79
CA ASP A 185 25.53 3.91 17.10
C ASP A 185 26.78 3.05 16.96
N LYS A 186 26.92 2.12 17.89
CA LYS A 186 27.90 1.03 17.87
C LYS A 186 27.19 -0.28 17.69
N ILE A 187 27.16 -0.75 16.45
CA ILE A 187 26.44 -1.95 16.04
C ILE A 187 27.41 -3.11 16.01
N GLU A 188 27.02 -4.21 16.66
CA GLU A 188 27.79 -5.44 16.67
C GLU A 188 26.88 -6.61 16.30
N ILE A 189 27.30 -7.36 15.29
CA ILE A 189 26.62 -8.56 14.81
C ILE A 189 27.57 -9.73 14.97
N ARG A 190 27.13 -10.77 15.67
CA ARG A 190 27.94 -11.98 15.90
C ARG A 190 27.18 -13.21 15.43
N PHE A 191 27.86 -14.17 14.84
CA PHE A 191 27.37 -15.53 14.67
C PHE A 191 28.18 -16.46 15.58
N GLU A 192 27.57 -17.00 16.64
CA GLU A 192 28.27 -17.75 17.70
C GLU A 192 27.50 -18.95 18.26
#